data_AF-A0A350CEK4-F1
#
_entry.id   AF-A0A350CEK4-F1
#
_cell.length_a   1.000
_cell.length_b   1.000
_cell.length_c   1.000
_cell.angle_alpha   90.00
_cell.angle_beta   90.00
_cell.angle_gamma   90.00
#
_symmetry.space_group_name_H-M   'P 1'
#
loop_
_entity.id
_entity.type
_entity.pdbx_description
1 polymer ?
#
loop_
_entity_poly.entity_id
_entity_poly.type
_entity_poly.pdbx_seq_one_letter_code
_entity_poly.pdbx_strand_id
1 'polypeptide(L)'
;MTTRRWLPSLTQSQVALLTLRLAAGFQLLLMSATWKLWLNPGSFPLVPLLPLHLRPQLIPAASIPLAAGCLLLIFNVLPQPRLQKRVVLLTLVAAAVPVLGSLQCLQAWHWLFMITLLLNLLPLPASNLRAVIAALYVCSGLSRFSQFPEQGPVGLIVRQLLLFAGQPAVHPETVRLCCHLACAFEILAGLALLFAGSLPGITAAAAAVMHLSLLAALGPFGLGHHPAVLLWNLHLL
;
A
#
# COMPACT_ATOMS: atom_id res chain seq x y z
N MET A 1 -16.60 -34.32 -6.91
CA MET A 1 -17.26 -33.23 -6.15
C MET A 1 -16.82 -31.90 -6.74
N THR A 2 -17.65 -31.35 -7.63
CA THR A 2 -17.43 -30.13 -8.39
C THR A 2 -17.96 -28.94 -7.61
N THR A 3 -17.09 -28.23 -6.90
CA THR A 3 -17.44 -26.94 -6.27
C THR A 3 -17.61 -25.89 -7.37
N ARG A 4 -18.88 -25.67 -7.76
CA ARG A 4 -19.33 -24.56 -8.59
C ARG A 4 -18.75 -23.24 -8.04
N ARG A 5 -17.93 -22.55 -8.84
CA ARG A 5 -17.63 -21.13 -8.63
C ARG A 5 -18.90 -20.35 -8.97
N TRP A 6 -19.67 -19.98 -7.94
CA TRP A 6 -20.93 -19.23 -8.04
C TRP A 6 -20.76 -17.71 -8.23
N LEU A 7 -19.55 -17.24 -8.52
CA LEU A 7 -19.29 -15.83 -8.84
C LEU A 7 -19.00 -15.71 -10.33
N PRO A 8 -19.71 -14.84 -11.07
CA PRO A 8 -19.33 -14.53 -12.45
C PRO A 8 -17.87 -14.08 -12.45
N SER A 9 -17.03 -14.72 -13.26
CA SER A 9 -15.63 -14.33 -13.40
C SER A 9 -15.58 -12.91 -13.97
N LEU A 10 -15.08 -11.97 -13.18
CA LEU A 10 -14.88 -10.59 -13.64
C LEU A 10 -13.99 -10.58 -14.88
N THR A 11 -14.34 -9.77 -15.87
CA THR A 11 -13.46 -9.53 -17.01
C THR A 11 -12.21 -8.77 -16.55
N GLN A 12 -11.12 -8.86 -17.31
CA GLN A 12 -9.90 -8.10 -17.00
C GLN A 12 -10.15 -6.59 -16.89
N SER A 13 -11.06 -6.05 -17.72
CA SER A 13 -11.45 -4.63 -17.67
C SER A 13 -12.21 -4.28 -16.39
N GLN A 14 -13.09 -5.16 -15.91
CA GLN A 14 -13.80 -4.98 -14.64
C GLN A 14 -12.85 -5.02 -13.46
N VAL A 15 -11.88 -5.96 -13.46
CA VAL A 15 -10.84 -6.04 -12.43
C VAL A 15 -10.00 -4.77 -12.41
N ALA A 16 -9.51 -4.31 -13.57
CA ALA A 16 -8.72 -3.10 -13.66
C ALA A 16 -9.47 -1.86 -13.14
N LEU A 17 -10.75 -1.72 -13.49
CA LEU A 17 -11.59 -0.64 -13.00
C LEU A 17 -11.79 -0.73 -11.48
N LEU A 18 -12.09 -1.91 -10.95
CA LEU A 18 -12.27 -2.11 -9.51
C LEU A 18 -10.99 -1.76 -8.74
N THR A 19 -9.84 -2.26 -9.21
CA THR A 19 -8.52 -1.93 -8.66
C THR A 19 -8.27 -0.43 -8.65
N LEU A 20 -8.57 0.26 -9.75
CA LEU A 20 -8.40 1.71 -9.85
C LEU A 20 -9.29 2.48 -8.86
N ARG A 21 -10.56 2.05 -8.71
CA ARG A 21 -11.51 2.65 -7.75
C ARG A 21 -11.08 2.45 -6.32
N LEU A 22 -10.64 1.23 -5.97
CA LEU A 22 -10.13 0.92 -4.63
C LEU A 22 -8.88 1.73 -4.32
N ALA A 23 -7.91 1.75 -5.24
CA ALA A 23 -6.67 2.50 -5.06
C ALA A 23 -6.93 4.00 -4.90
N ALA A 24 -7.86 4.58 -5.67
CA ALA A 24 -8.28 5.98 -5.52
C ALA A 24 -8.99 6.25 -4.18
N GLY A 25 -9.84 5.33 -3.73
CA GLY A 25 -10.50 5.40 -2.42
C GLY A 25 -9.51 5.39 -1.27
N PHE A 26 -8.59 4.42 -1.24
CA PHE A 26 -7.55 4.34 -0.23
C PHE A 26 -6.57 5.52 -0.29
N GLN A 27 -6.22 6.02 -1.48
CA GLN A 27 -5.42 7.23 -1.64
C GLN A 27 -6.07 8.43 -0.92
N LEU A 28 -7.39 8.64 -1.08
CA LEU A 28 -8.09 9.72 -0.37
C LEU A 28 -8.09 9.51 1.14
N LEU A 29 -8.41 8.30 1.61
CA LEU A 29 -8.41 7.99 3.04
C LEU A 29 -7.02 8.20 3.68
N LEU A 30 -5.97 7.76 2.99
CA LEU A 30 -4.59 7.92 3.43
C LEU A 30 -4.15 9.38 3.40
N MET A 31 -4.53 10.14 2.36
CA MET A 31 -4.33 11.59 2.32
C MET A 31 -5.05 12.31 3.47
N SER A 32 -6.30 11.94 3.77
CA SER A 32 -7.05 12.50 4.89
C SER A 32 -6.40 12.19 6.23
N ALA A 33 -5.97 10.94 6.44
CA ALA A 33 -5.24 10.53 7.65
C ALA A 33 -3.90 11.27 7.79
N THR A 34 -3.30 11.70 6.68
CA THR A 34 -1.99 12.39 6.64
C THR A 34 -2.09 13.82 6.13
N TRP A 35 -3.23 14.50 6.32
CA TRP A 35 -3.59 15.75 5.63
C TRP A 35 -2.52 16.86 5.71
N LYS A 36 -1.74 16.90 6.80
CA LYS A 36 -0.65 17.88 6.97
C LYS A 36 0.42 17.76 5.89
N LEU A 37 0.72 16.55 5.40
CA LEU A 37 1.68 16.34 4.29
C LEU A 37 1.23 17.05 3.01
N TRP A 38 -0.08 17.04 2.75
CA TRP A 38 -0.67 17.46 1.48
C TRP A 38 -1.07 18.93 1.48
N LEU A 39 -1.58 19.41 2.60
CA LEU A 39 -2.20 20.73 2.70
C LEU A 39 -1.40 21.74 3.53
N ASN A 40 -0.43 21.28 4.34
CA ASN A 40 0.38 22.14 5.19
C ASN A 40 1.88 21.82 5.05
N PRO A 41 2.51 22.15 3.90
CA PRO A 41 3.90 21.80 3.61
C PRO A 41 4.91 22.36 4.63
N GLY A 42 4.55 23.41 5.38
CA GLY A 42 5.41 23.96 6.44
C GLY A 42 5.51 23.09 7.70
N SER A 43 4.71 22.02 7.81
CA SER A 43 4.76 21.09 8.96
C SER A 43 5.92 20.11 8.91
N PHE A 44 6.61 19.97 7.77
CA PHE A 44 7.67 18.99 7.57
C PHE A 44 8.86 19.59 6.81
N PRO A 45 10.07 19.00 6.94
CA PRO A 45 11.21 19.39 6.11
C PRO A 45 10.91 19.22 4.62
N LEU A 46 11.11 20.28 3.86
CA LEU A 46 10.92 20.31 2.41
C LEU A 46 12.22 19.90 1.73
N VAL A 47 12.47 18.59 1.68
CA VAL A 47 13.57 18.02 0.90
C VAL A 47 13.01 17.58 -0.44
N PRO A 48 13.34 18.24 -1.56
CA PRO A 48 12.77 17.87 -2.85
C PRO A 48 13.42 16.57 -3.36
N LEU A 49 12.66 15.75 -4.11
CA LEU A 49 13.18 14.49 -4.68
C LEU A 49 14.27 14.76 -5.74
N LEU A 50 14.08 15.83 -6.50
CA LEU A 50 15.01 16.32 -7.51
C LEU A 50 15.40 17.76 -7.14
N PRO A 51 16.57 18.26 -7.54
CA PRO A 51 17.01 19.64 -7.27
C PRO A 51 16.25 20.67 -8.12
N LEU A 52 14.92 20.63 -8.09
CA LEU A 52 14.02 21.53 -8.76
C LEU A 52 13.58 22.62 -7.77
N HIS A 53 13.66 23.88 -8.18
CA HIS A 53 13.22 25.02 -7.37
C HIS A 53 11.69 25.16 -7.42
N LEU A 54 10.98 24.19 -6.86
CA LEU A 54 9.52 24.20 -6.78
C LEU A 54 9.06 25.04 -5.58
N ARG A 55 8.04 25.87 -5.82
CA ARG A 55 7.40 26.64 -4.73
C ARG A 55 6.64 25.68 -3.81
N PRO A 56 6.77 25.77 -2.47
CA PRO A 56 6.07 24.89 -1.54
C PRO A 56 4.55 24.84 -1.72
N GLN A 57 3.96 25.94 -2.20
CA GLN A 57 2.52 26.05 -2.48
C GLN A 57 2.05 25.13 -3.62
N LEU A 58 2.96 24.60 -4.43
CA LEU A 58 2.61 23.62 -5.47
C LEU A 58 2.13 22.29 -4.88
N ILE A 59 2.57 21.93 -3.67
CA ILE A 59 2.13 20.70 -2.98
C ILE A 59 0.61 20.74 -2.73
N PRO A 60 0.05 21.74 -2.00
CA PRO A 60 -1.40 21.84 -1.83
C PRO A 60 -2.14 22.12 -3.15
N ALA A 61 -1.57 22.95 -4.04
CA ALA A 61 -2.20 23.25 -5.33
C ALA A 61 -2.36 22.02 -6.22
N ALA A 62 -1.45 21.04 -6.16
CA ALA A 62 -1.56 19.77 -6.88
C ALA A 62 -2.38 18.71 -6.11
N SER A 63 -2.42 18.79 -4.77
CA SER A 63 -3.19 17.87 -3.94
C SER A 63 -4.71 18.00 -4.13
N ILE A 64 -5.20 19.21 -4.44
CA ILE A 64 -6.61 19.46 -4.75
C ILE A 64 -7.08 18.75 -6.04
N PRO A 65 -6.45 18.97 -7.22
CA PRO A 65 -6.81 18.25 -8.44
C PRO A 65 -6.53 16.75 -8.34
N LEU A 66 -5.53 16.32 -7.56
CA LEU A 66 -5.34 14.90 -7.22
C LEU A 66 -6.59 14.33 -6.51
N ALA A 67 -7.07 15.01 -5.47
CA ALA A 67 -8.26 14.57 -4.75
C ALA A 67 -9.52 14.56 -5.64
N ALA A 68 -9.70 15.59 -6.47
CA ALA A 68 -10.79 15.64 -7.45
C ALA A 68 -10.69 14.49 -8.47
N GLY A 69 -9.48 14.20 -8.96
CA GLY A 69 -9.20 13.07 -9.83
C GLY A 69 -9.59 11.73 -9.18
N CYS A 70 -9.18 11.51 -7.93
CA CYS A 70 -9.58 10.32 -7.17
C CYS A 70 -11.11 10.20 -7.04
N LEU A 71 -11.84 11.28 -6.73
CA LEU A 71 -13.30 11.26 -6.66
C LEU A 71 -13.94 10.86 -8.00
N LEU A 72 -13.47 11.43 -9.12
CA LEU A 72 -13.95 11.07 -10.46
C LEU A 72 -13.71 9.60 -10.78
N LEU A 73 -12.55 9.05 -10.38
CA LEU A 73 -12.22 7.63 -10.55
C LEU A 73 -13.11 6.74 -9.67
N ILE A 74 -13.32 7.08 -8.40
CA ILE A 74 -14.16 6.32 -7.45
C ILE A 74 -15.60 6.20 -7.95
N PHE A 75 -16.20 7.30 -8.41
CA PHE A 75 -17.59 7.29 -8.86
C PHE A 75 -17.74 6.84 -10.31
N ASN A 76 -16.64 6.70 -11.06
CA ASN A 76 -16.62 6.31 -12.47
C ASN A 76 -17.65 7.10 -13.31
N VAL A 77 -17.73 8.41 -13.08
CA VAL A 77 -18.74 9.29 -13.70
C VAL A 77 -18.44 9.54 -15.19
N LEU A 78 -17.42 8.90 -15.74
CA LEU A 78 -16.89 9.19 -17.07
C LEU A 78 -17.48 8.19 -18.09
N PRO A 79 -18.36 8.64 -19.00
CA PRO A 79 -19.07 7.76 -19.92
C PRO A 79 -18.18 7.23 -21.06
N GLN A 80 -16.99 7.83 -21.26
CA GLN A 80 -16.12 7.53 -22.41
C GLN A 80 -14.73 7.05 -21.98
N PRO A 81 -14.19 5.97 -22.59
CA PRO A 81 -12.89 5.40 -22.21
C PRO A 81 -11.72 6.35 -22.49
N ARG A 82 -11.81 7.20 -23.52
CA ARG A 82 -10.79 8.22 -23.82
C ARG A 82 -10.72 9.29 -22.74
N LEU A 83 -11.87 9.71 -22.22
CA LEU A 83 -11.95 10.70 -21.15
C LEU A 83 -11.42 10.14 -19.84
N GLN A 84 -11.73 8.87 -19.53
CA GLN A 84 -11.18 8.16 -18.39
C GLN A 84 -9.64 8.13 -18.43
N LYS A 85 -9.03 7.79 -19.57
CA LYS A 85 -7.57 7.82 -19.72
C LYS A 85 -6.98 9.21 -19.48
N ARG A 86 -7.65 10.27 -19.94
CA ARG A 86 -7.22 11.65 -19.66
C ARG A 86 -7.29 11.98 -18.18
N VAL A 87 -8.36 11.58 -17.48
CA VAL A 87 -8.48 11.78 -16.03
C VAL A 87 -7.41 11.01 -15.28
N VAL A 88 -7.14 9.76 -15.64
CA VAL A 88 -6.03 8.97 -15.05
C VAL A 88 -4.69 9.67 -15.26
N LEU A 89 -4.41 10.16 -16.47
CA LEU A 89 -3.16 10.88 -16.77
C LEU A 89 -3.03 12.17 -15.96
N LEU A 90 -4.08 13.00 -15.91
CA LEU A 90 -4.08 14.23 -15.13
C LEU A 90 -3.92 13.95 -13.63
N THR A 91 -4.57 12.89 -13.13
CA THR A 91 -4.43 12.44 -11.73
C THR A 91 -3.00 11.98 -11.45
N LEU A 92 -2.36 11.27 -12.37
CA LEU A 92 -0.96 10.84 -12.25
C LEU A 92 -0.01 12.03 -12.21
N VAL A 93 -0.20 13.02 -13.08
CA VAL A 93 0.59 14.25 -13.08
C VAL A 93 0.38 15.01 -11.75
N ALA A 94 -0.86 15.14 -11.29
CA ALA A 94 -1.18 15.77 -10.01
C ALA A 94 -0.59 15.01 -8.81
N ALA A 95 -0.49 13.68 -8.87
CA ALA A 95 0.19 12.86 -7.86
C ALA A 95 1.71 13.04 -7.86
N ALA A 96 2.33 13.22 -9.02
CA ALA A 96 3.78 13.37 -9.12
C ALA A 96 4.28 14.71 -8.55
N VAL A 97 3.53 15.80 -8.70
CA VAL A 97 3.98 17.16 -8.30
C VAL A 97 4.32 17.27 -6.80
N PRO A 98 3.48 16.80 -5.85
CA PRO A 98 3.82 16.79 -4.42
C PRO A 98 5.12 16.05 -4.11
N VAL A 99 5.36 14.90 -4.76
CA VAL A 99 6.57 14.08 -4.59
C VAL A 99 7.82 14.81 -5.06
N LEU A 100 7.73 15.53 -6.19
CA LEU A 100 8.84 16.34 -6.70
C LEU A 100 9.19 17.49 -5.74
N GLY A 101 8.16 18.10 -5.12
CA GLY A 101 8.34 19.20 -4.15
C GLY A 101 8.79 18.76 -2.76
N SER A 102 8.47 17.53 -2.34
CA SER A 102 8.87 17.00 -1.04
C SER A 102 8.91 15.47 -1.02
N LEU A 103 10.07 14.93 -0.62
CA LEU A 103 10.27 13.51 -0.32
C LEU A 103 9.31 12.98 0.74
N GLN A 104 8.78 13.84 1.62
CA GLN A 104 7.81 13.42 2.63
C GLN A 104 6.46 13.02 2.01
N CYS A 105 6.14 13.52 0.82
CA CYS A 105 4.96 13.08 0.06
C CYS A 105 5.20 11.72 -0.63
N LEU A 106 6.45 11.25 -0.74
CA LEU A 106 6.79 9.95 -1.31
C LEU A 106 6.57 8.83 -0.28
N GLN A 107 5.31 8.53 -0.02
CA GLN A 107 4.91 7.42 0.81
C GLN A 107 4.75 6.14 -0.03
N ALA A 108 5.01 4.96 0.56
CA ALA A 108 4.93 3.68 -0.16
C ALA A 108 3.56 3.45 -0.81
N TRP A 109 2.49 3.83 -0.11
CA TRP A 109 1.12 3.74 -0.61
C TRP A 109 0.82 4.71 -1.74
N HIS A 110 1.39 5.91 -1.69
CA HIS A 110 1.23 6.91 -2.73
C HIS A 110 2.00 6.51 -4.00
N TRP A 111 3.18 5.94 -3.83
CA TRP A 111 3.95 5.34 -4.91
C TRP A 111 3.19 4.19 -5.58
N LEU A 112 2.61 3.25 -4.80
CA LEU A 112 1.78 2.18 -5.36
C LEU A 112 0.56 2.72 -6.13
N PHE A 113 -0.07 3.79 -5.62
CA PHE A 113 -1.16 4.46 -6.33
C PHE A 113 -0.70 5.03 -7.68
N MET A 114 0.44 5.74 -7.73
CA MET A 114 1.00 6.24 -9.00
C MET A 114 1.32 5.13 -9.99
N ILE A 115 1.89 4.01 -9.53
CA ILE A 115 2.14 2.83 -10.39
C ILE A 115 0.81 2.24 -10.89
N THR A 116 -0.22 2.18 -10.04
CA THR A 116 -1.55 1.68 -10.43
C THR A 116 -2.18 2.55 -11.52
N LEU A 117 -2.05 3.89 -11.43
CA LEU A 117 -2.47 4.81 -12.48
C LEU A 117 -1.67 4.59 -13.77
N LEU A 118 -0.35 4.49 -13.68
CA LEU A 118 0.53 4.26 -14.84
C LEU A 118 0.19 2.95 -15.55
N LEU A 119 0.00 1.86 -14.82
CA LEU A 119 -0.40 0.57 -15.37
C LEU A 119 -1.78 0.62 -16.03
N ASN A 120 -2.69 1.47 -15.57
CA ASN A 120 -4.00 1.68 -16.22
C ASN A 120 -3.91 2.49 -17.53
N LEU A 121 -2.88 3.32 -17.71
CA LEU A 121 -2.65 4.04 -18.96
C LEU A 121 -2.05 3.14 -20.04
N LEU A 122 -1.25 2.16 -19.63
CA LEU A 122 -0.55 1.23 -20.50
C LEU A 122 -1.43 0.00 -20.80
N PRO A 123 -1.30 -0.62 -21.98
CA PRO A 123 -2.03 -1.84 -22.32
C PRO A 123 -1.35 -3.08 -21.68
N LEU A 124 -1.13 -3.05 -20.37
CA LEU A 124 -0.41 -4.10 -19.64
C LEU A 124 -1.37 -5.02 -18.88
N PRO A 125 -1.00 -6.31 -18.70
CA PRO A 125 -1.82 -7.26 -17.96
C PRO A 125 -1.83 -6.96 -16.46
N ALA A 126 -2.92 -7.31 -15.78
CA ALA A 126 -3.07 -7.14 -14.33
C ALA A 126 -1.99 -7.87 -13.50
N SER A 127 -1.33 -8.87 -14.08
CA SER A 127 -0.17 -9.55 -13.49
C SER A 127 0.96 -8.59 -13.14
N ASN A 128 1.08 -7.45 -13.82
CA ASN A 128 2.13 -6.47 -13.54
C ASN A 128 1.92 -5.77 -12.20
N LEU A 129 0.67 -5.42 -11.85
CA LEU A 129 0.38 -4.86 -10.53
C LEU A 129 0.65 -5.89 -9.44
N ARG A 130 0.30 -7.15 -9.68
CA ARG A 130 0.63 -8.26 -8.77
C ARG A 130 2.13 -8.42 -8.59
N ALA A 131 2.92 -8.28 -9.66
CA ALA A 131 4.38 -8.31 -9.59
C ALA A 131 4.94 -7.12 -8.79
N VAL A 132 4.34 -5.93 -8.91
CA VAL A 132 4.70 -4.75 -8.10
C VAL A 132 4.41 -5.00 -6.62
N ILE A 133 3.23 -5.55 -6.27
CA ILE A 133 2.88 -5.86 -4.88
C ILE A 133 3.79 -6.97 -4.33
N ALA A 134 4.08 -7.99 -5.13
CA ALA A 134 5.05 -9.03 -4.78
C ALA A 134 6.43 -8.44 -4.48
N ALA A 135 6.92 -7.52 -5.33
CA ALA A 135 8.17 -6.82 -5.11
C ALA A 135 8.13 -5.96 -3.85
N LEU A 136 7.01 -5.28 -3.57
CA LEU A 136 6.82 -4.54 -2.32
C LEU A 136 6.98 -5.44 -1.10
N TYR A 137 6.36 -6.62 -1.07
CA TYR A 137 6.51 -7.57 0.05
C TYR A 137 7.95 -8.08 0.18
N VAL A 138 8.57 -8.49 -0.93
CA VAL A 138 9.95 -8.99 -0.91
C VAL A 138 10.90 -7.91 -0.40
N CYS A 139 10.85 -6.71 -0.96
CA CYS A 139 11.69 -5.59 -0.53
C CYS A 139 11.39 -5.16 0.93
N SER A 140 10.12 -5.19 1.34
CA SER A 140 9.68 -4.85 2.70
C SER A 140 10.18 -5.85 3.74
N GLY A 141 10.17 -7.15 3.44
CA GLY A 141 10.75 -8.17 4.32
C GLY A 141 12.28 -8.09 4.36
N LEU A 142 12.93 -7.92 3.20
CA LEU A 142 14.39 -7.79 3.11
C LEU A 142 14.93 -6.57 3.84
N SER A 143 14.26 -5.42 3.76
CA SER A 143 14.71 -4.17 4.40
C SER A 143 14.74 -4.25 5.93
N ARG A 144 14.05 -5.25 6.51
CA ARG A 144 13.98 -5.49 7.96
C ARG A 144 14.79 -6.70 8.39
N PHE A 145 15.52 -7.33 7.47
CA PHE A 145 16.45 -8.41 7.78
C PHE A 145 17.76 -7.82 8.33
N SER A 146 17.96 -7.90 9.64
CA SER A 146 19.15 -7.36 10.32
C SER A 146 19.67 -8.35 11.36
N GLN A 147 20.84 -8.08 11.95
CA GLN A 147 21.41 -8.93 13.01
C GLN A 147 20.61 -8.86 14.34
N PHE A 148 19.91 -7.74 14.57
CA PHE A 148 19.18 -7.44 15.81
C PHE A 148 17.75 -6.91 15.51
N PRO A 149 16.90 -7.67 14.79
CA PRO A 149 15.59 -7.21 14.35
C PRO A 149 14.59 -6.99 15.50
N GLU A 150 14.83 -7.60 16.66
CA GLU A 150 14.02 -7.46 17.88
C GLU A 150 14.09 -6.06 18.51
N GLN A 151 15.07 -5.25 18.11
CA GLN A 151 15.24 -3.86 18.55
C GLN A 151 14.51 -2.87 17.63
N GLY A 152 14.10 -3.31 16.44
CA GLY A 152 13.44 -2.48 15.44
C GLY A 152 11.91 -2.58 15.45
N PRO A 153 11.24 -2.00 14.44
CA PRO A 153 9.79 -2.04 14.30
C PRO A 153 9.19 -3.45 14.26
N VAL A 154 9.90 -4.43 13.67
CA VAL A 154 9.45 -5.84 13.66
C VAL A 154 9.41 -6.40 15.07
N GLY A 155 10.41 -6.09 15.89
CA GLY A 155 10.45 -6.49 17.29
C GLY A 155 9.24 -6.00 18.09
N LEU A 156 8.82 -4.75 17.89
CA LEU A 156 7.62 -4.20 18.51
C LEU A 156 6.37 -4.98 18.12
N ILE A 157 6.20 -5.25 16.82
CA ILE A 157 5.05 -6.01 16.28
C ILE A 157 5.03 -7.43 16.84
N VAL A 158 6.16 -8.13 16.79
CA VAL A 158 6.29 -9.52 17.26
C VAL A 158 6.02 -9.62 18.75
N ARG A 159 6.56 -8.71 19.57
CA ARG A 159 6.29 -8.67 21.00
C ARG A 159 4.81 -8.44 21.30
N GLN A 160 4.15 -7.57 20.55
CA GLN A 160 2.71 -7.34 20.72
C GLN A 160 1.89 -8.59 20.37
N LEU A 161 2.26 -9.32 19.32
CA LEU A 161 1.60 -10.58 18.95
C LEU A 161 1.82 -11.67 20.01
N LEU A 162 3.04 -11.78 20.54
CA LEU A 162 3.36 -12.70 21.64
C LEU A 162 2.59 -12.34 22.92
N LEU A 163 2.43 -11.05 23.21
CA LEU A 163 1.61 -10.57 24.32
C LEU A 163 0.15 -11.03 24.17
N PHE A 164 -0.45 -10.88 22.98
CA PHE A 164 -1.80 -11.40 22.71
C PHE A 164 -1.90 -12.92 22.83
N ALA A 165 -0.81 -13.63 22.56
CA ALA A 165 -0.71 -15.07 22.77
C ALA A 165 -0.43 -15.47 24.25
N GLY A 166 -0.46 -14.51 25.18
CA GLY A 166 -0.26 -14.76 26.61
C GLY A 166 1.22 -14.93 27.02
N GLN A 167 2.15 -14.42 26.22
CA GLN A 167 3.60 -14.57 26.43
C GLN A 167 4.27 -13.18 26.63
N PRO A 168 4.10 -12.54 27.80
CA PRO A 168 4.60 -11.17 28.04
C PRO A 168 6.12 -11.08 28.25
N ALA A 169 6.77 -12.15 28.70
CA ALA A 169 8.18 -12.15 29.13
C ALA A 169 9.03 -13.16 28.33
N VAL A 170 9.04 -13.00 27.01
CA VAL A 170 9.78 -13.89 26.10
C VAL A 170 11.26 -13.48 26.01
N HIS A 171 12.16 -14.47 26.04
CA HIS A 171 13.60 -14.26 25.90
C HIS A 171 13.93 -13.52 24.59
N PRO A 172 14.92 -12.59 24.58
CA PRO A 172 15.25 -11.81 23.38
C PRO A 172 15.58 -12.66 22.15
N GLU A 173 16.20 -13.82 22.33
CA GLU A 173 16.54 -14.75 21.25
C GLU A 173 15.30 -15.33 20.57
N THR A 174 14.26 -15.65 21.34
CA THR A 174 13.00 -16.14 20.79
C THR A 174 12.29 -15.04 20.01
N VAL A 175 12.26 -13.80 20.54
CA VAL A 175 11.71 -12.65 19.79
C VAL A 175 12.49 -12.45 18.49
N ARG A 176 13.82 -12.55 18.53
CA ARG A 176 14.68 -12.43 17.35
C ARG A 176 14.35 -13.49 16.30
N LEU A 177 14.24 -14.76 16.70
CA LEU A 177 13.83 -15.84 15.81
C LEU A 177 12.46 -15.54 15.18
N CYS A 178 11.47 -15.15 15.98
CA CYS A 178 10.14 -14.79 15.50
C CYS A 178 10.17 -13.60 14.51
N CYS A 179 11.02 -12.60 14.75
CA CYS A 179 11.23 -11.50 13.79
C CYS A 179 11.77 -12.00 12.44
N HIS A 180 12.78 -12.87 12.44
CA HIS A 180 13.31 -13.45 11.21
C HIS A 180 12.26 -14.30 10.49
N LEU A 181 11.47 -15.09 11.22
CA LEU A 181 10.38 -15.88 10.66
C LEU A 181 9.29 -14.99 10.05
N ALA A 182 8.94 -13.88 10.70
CA ALA A 182 7.98 -12.91 10.16
C ALA A 182 8.48 -12.26 8.86
N CYS A 183 9.75 -11.82 8.82
CA CYS A 183 10.35 -11.28 7.60
C CYS A 183 10.43 -12.33 6.48
N ALA A 184 10.81 -13.56 6.80
CA ALA A 184 10.85 -14.66 5.84
C ALA A 184 9.44 -14.99 5.30
N PHE A 185 8.44 -15.00 6.17
CA PHE A 185 7.04 -15.23 5.78
C PHE A 185 6.55 -14.15 4.81
N GLU A 186 6.86 -12.87 5.06
CA GLU A 186 6.50 -11.78 4.16
C GLU A 186 7.17 -11.89 2.78
N ILE A 187 8.46 -12.27 2.73
CA ILE A 187 9.17 -12.55 1.48
C ILE A 187 8.50 -13.72 0.73
N LEU A 188 8.19 -14.81 1.44
CA LEU A 188 7.52 -15.97 0.86
C LEU A 188 6.11 -15.64 0.37
N ALA A 189 5.35 -14.80 1.08
CA ALA A 189 4.05 -14.32 0.63
C ALA A 189 4.18 -13.50 -0.68
N GLY A 190 5.21 -12.65 -0.76
CA GLY A 190 5.54 -11.91 -1.99
C GLY A 190 5.89 -12.83 -3.16
N LEU A 191 6.74 -13.83 -2.94
CA LEU A 191 7.08 -14.82 -3.96
C LEU A 191 5.85 -15.66 -4.38
N ALA A 192 5.01 -16.05 -3.42
CA ALA A 192 3.78 -16.79 -3.69
C ALA A 192 2.78 -15.97 -4.53
N LEU A 193 2.79 -14.62 -4.44
CA LEU A 193 1.99 -13.75 -5.31
C LEU A 193 2.40 -13.86 -6.78
N LEU A 194 3.68 -14.11 -7.09
CA LEU A 194 4.11 -14.34 -8.47
C LEU A 194 3.50 -15.61 -9.08
N PHE A 195 3.27 -16.62 -8.24
CA PHE A 195 2.69 -17.93 -8.61
C PHE A 195 1.20 -18.05 -8.29
N ALA A 196 0.50 -16.95 -7.96
CA ALA A 196 -0.90 -16.97 -7.54
C ALA A 196 -1.88 -17.55 -8.60
N GLY A 197 -1.43 -17.71 -9.85
CA GLY A 197 -2.20 -18.43 -10.88
C GLY A 197 -2.36 -19.93 -10.59
N SER A 198 -1.39 -20.54 -9.92
CA SER A 198 -1.38 -21.98 -9.63
C SER A 198 -1.99 -22.32 -8.27
N LEU A 199 -1.82 -21.43 -7.26
CA LEU A 199 -2.25 -21.67 -5.87
C LEU A 199 -2.98 -20.46 -5.25
N PRO A 200 -4.05 -19.94 -5.88
CA PRO A 200 -4.67 -18.67 -5.49
C PRO A 200 -5.16 -18.62 -4.04
N GLY A 201 -5.69 -19.74 -3.52
CA GLY A 201 -6.20 -19.80 -2.15
C GLY A 201 -5.09 -19.70 -1.10
N ILE A 202 -3.95 -20.36 -1.32
CA ILE A 202 -2.81 -20.34 -0.38
C ILE A 202 -2.19 -18.94 -0.38
N THR A 203 -2.00 -18.34 -1.55
CA THR A 203 -1.45 -16.99 -1.66
C THR A 203 -2.35 -15.97 -0.96
N ALA A 204 -3.66 -16.02 -1.19
CA ALA A 204 -4.62 -15.13 -0.54
C ALA A 204 -4.63 -15.34 0.99
N ALA A 205 -4.62 -16.59 1.46
CA ALA A 205 -4.56 -16.89 2.89
C ALA A 205 -3.27 -16.36 3.54
N ALA A 206 -2.11 -16.52 2.88
CA ALA A 206 -0.84 -16.02 3.40
C ALA A 206 -0.83 -14.49 3.53
N ALA A 207 -1.27 -13.78 2.48
CA ALA A 207 -1.40 -12.32 2.52
C ALA A 207 -2.41 -11.86 3.59
N ALA A 208 -3.56 -12.55 3.70
CA ALA A 208 -4.56 -12.23 4.70
C ALA A 208 -4.05 -12.44 6.12
N VAL A 209 -3.41 -13.58 6.43
CA VAL A 209 -2.81 -13.84 7.74
C VAL A 209 -1.78 -12.78 8.09
N MET A 210 -0.93 -12.38 7.13
CA MET A 210 0.06 -11.32 7.32
C MET A 210 -0.61 -9.99 7.70
N HIS A 211 -1.53 -9.50 6.85
CA HIS A 211 -2.15 -8.20 7.05
C HIS A 211 -3.08 -8.16 8.27
N LEU A 212 -3.82 -9.24 8.56
CA LEU A 212 -4.64 -9.33 9.77
C LEU A 212 -3.77 -9.33 11.03
N SER A 213 -2.63 -10.03 11.02
CA SER A 213 -1.68 -9.99 12.15
C SER A 213 -1.11 -8.59 12.35
N LEU A 214 -0.75 -7.90 11.27
CA LEU A 214 -0.29 -6.51 11.32
C LEU A 214 -1.40 -5.57 11.83
N LEU A 215 -2.63 -5.70 11.35
CA LEU A 215 -3.77 -4.90 11.82
C LEU A 215 -4.07 -5.15 13.29
N ALA A 216 -3.98 -6.39 13.77
CA ALA A 216 -4.15 -6.70 15.18
C ALA A 216 -3.06 -6.06 16.04
N ALA A 217 -1.79 -6.25 15.67
CA ALA A 217 -0.64 -5.73 16.42
C ALA A 217 -0.54 -4.20 16.41
N LEU A 218 -0.80 -3.57 15.26
CA LEU A 218 -0.67 -2.12 15.08
C LEU A 218 -1.95 -1.36 15.42
N GLY A 219 -3.07 -2.06 15.53
CA GLY A 219 -4.40 -1.51 15.76
C GLY A 219 -4.61 -0.94 17.17
N PRO A 220 -5.83 -0.45 17.46
CA PRO A 220 -6.15 0.23 18.72
C PRO A 220 -6.03 -0.66 19.95
N PHE A 221 -6.17 -1.99 19.79
CA PHE A 221 -6.00 -2.96 20.88
C PHE A 221 -4.53 -3.40 21.09
N GLY A 222 -3.64 -3.02 20.17
CA GLY A 222 -2.22 -3.33 20.23
C GLY A 222 -1.39 -2.07 20.50
N LEU A 223 -0.50 -1.75 19.57
CA LEU A 223 0.44 -0.64 19.68
C LEU A 223 -0.20 0.75 19.43
N GLY A 224 -1.45 0.82 18.95
CA GLY A 224 -2.14 2.10 18.74
C GLY A 224 -1.47 3.01 17.71
N HIS A 225 -0.95 2.44 16.62
CA HIS A 225 -0.24 3.21 15.59
C HIS A 225 -1.16 4.17 14.81
N HIS A 226 -0.52 5.10 14.11
CA HIS A 226 -1.19 6.10 13.29
C HIS A 226 -2.18 5.47 12.27
N PRO A 227 -3.40 6.04 12.08
CA PRO A 227 -4.44 5.44 11.23
C PRO A 227 -4.00 5.13 9.79
N ALA A 228 -3.08 5.93 9.23
CA ALA A 228 -2.54 5.68 7.90
C ALA A 228 -1.87 4.31 7.75
N VAL A 229 -1.23 3.80 8.82
CA VAL A 229 -0.61 2.46 8.82
C VAL A 229 -1.66 1.36 8.73
N LEU A 230 -2.81 1.54 9.40
CA LEU A 230 -3.92 0.59 9.35
C LEU A 230 -4.61 0.60 7.98
N LEU A 231 -4.88 1.79 7.45
CA LEU A 231 -5.46 1.97 6.12
C LEU A 231 -4.57 1.36 5.03
N TRP A 232 -3.25 1.48 5.16
CA TRP A 232 -2.31 0.85 4.23
C TRP A 232 -2.40 -0.67 4.24
N ASN A 233 -2.45 -1.27 5.44
CA ASN A 233 -2.59 -2.72 5.56
C ASN A 233 -3.95 -3.22 5.06
N LEU A 234 -5.02 -2.44 5.28
CA LEU A 234 -6.35 -2.76 4.77
C LEU A 234 -6.43 -2.65 3.24
N HIS A 235 -5.69 -1.75 2.61
CA HIS A 235 -5.65 -1.62 1.15
C HIS A 235 -5.07 -2.86 0.46
N LEU A 236 -4.12 -3.53 1.10
CA LEU A 236 -3.41 -4.69 0.55
C LEU A 236 -4.07 -6.04 0.90
N LEU A 237 -5.11 -6.04 1.74
CA LEU A 237 -5.91 -7.20 2.11
C LEU A 237 -6.96 -7.53 1.04
#